data_AF-A0A430CB66-F1
#
_entry.id   AF-A0A430CB66-F1
#
_cell.length_a   1.000
_cell.length_b   1.000
_cell.length_c   1.000
_cell.angle_alpha   90.00
_cell.angle_beta   90.00
_cell.angle_gamma   90.00
#
_symmetry.space_group_name_H-M   'P 1'
#
loop_
_entity.id
_entity.type
_entity.pdbx_description
1 polymer ?
#
loop_
_entity_poly.entity_id
_entity_poly.type
_entity_poly.pdbx_seq_one_letter_code
_entity_poly.pdbx_strand_id
1 'polypeptide(L)'
;MIMRITLLAIVFGLGVSPTSNSSPVSARLCPSDPKLATLLAGSSIVLIGKMDVPKQQLTEEAAKPSPGYLDIPIKVESVVKGEDMSSATVRFYPQDATYKPSNAAMLGLAGEPTILFLNRGDDGPVSLYFAGYTPDALKRATDLTVAATRTEASRQAKIVASWRANTTLPHFAKVRALIANLGQVDGDQQQHVFDQLEALGNVAVPAIIAQMDDRRHLRTQAISLVNHAPDAFEGMRHYGPEQVVDGLDAVLNQITGESFGSIVNGGSSRQRDAVVAGWRVFAADLACKQDK
;
A
#
# COMPACT_ATOMS: atom_id res chain seq x y z
N MET A 1 88.06 21.78 -12.49
CA MET A 1 87.64 23.17 -12.24
C MET A 1 86.72 23.57 -13.37
N ILE A 2 85.60 24.23 -13.03
CA ILE A 2 84.43 24.63 -13.85
C ILE A 2 83.18 23.79 -13.51
N MET A 3 82.39 24.44 -12.66
CA MET A 3 81.04 24.14 -12.21
C MET A 3 80.06 24.55 -13.31
N ARG A 4 79.09 23.68 -13.65
CA ARG A 4 77.84 24.09 -14.29
C ARG A 4 76.68 23.42 -13.57
N ILE A 5 75.88 24.28 -12.95
CA ILE A 5 74.58 24.00 -12.36
C ILE A 5 73.58 23.83 -13.50
N THR A 6 72.76 22.79 -13.48
CA THR A 6 71.50 22.76 -14.22
C THR A 6 70.46 22.02 -13.39
N LEU A 7 69.29 22.65 -13.33
CA LEU A 7 68.14 22.40 -12.49
C LEU A 7 67.26 21.26 -13.05
N LEU A 8 66.38 20.76 -12.17
CA LEU A 8 65.03 20.24 -12.46
C LEU A 8 64.85 18.75 -12.78
N ALA A 9 64.24 18.01 -11.84
CA ALA A 9 62.85 17.52 -11.97
C ALA A 9 62.51 16.58 -10.78
N ILE A 10 61.61 17.03 -9.92
CA ILE A 10 60.96 16.23 -8.88
C ILE A 10 59.71 15.61 -9.50
N VAL A 11 59.62 14.28 -9.52
CA VAL A 11 58.37 13.56 -9.78
C VAL A 11 58.05 12.72 -8.55
N PHE A 12 57.00 13.12 -7.85
CA PHE A 12 56.40 12.40 -6.74
C PHE A 12 55.78 11.08 -7.23
N GLY A 13 56.28 9.96 -6.73
CA GLY A 13 55.60 8.66 -6.82
C GLY A 13 54.44 8.61 -5.84
N LEU A 14 53.22 8.68 -6.36
CA LEU A 14 52.00 8.44 -5.60
C LEU A 14 51.84 6.94 -5.35
N GLY A 15 52.11 6.52 -4.11
CA GLY A 15 51.70 5.22 -3.60
C GLY A 15 50.18 5.19 -3.42
N VAL A 16 49.50 4.35 -4.19
CA VAL A 16 48.07 4.13 -4.12
C VAL A 16 47.76 3.25 -2.91
N SER A 17 47.02 3.80 -1.94
CA SER A 17 46.43 3.04 -0.84
C SER A 17 45.43 1.99 -1.36
N PRO A 18 45.39 0.77 -0.82
CA PRO A 18 44.33 -0.17 -1.16
C PRO A 18 43.02 0.31 -0.54
N THR A 19 42.11 0.79 -1.39
CA THR A 19 40.73 1.08 -1.01
C THR A 19 40.04 -0.22 -0.59
N SER A 20 39.48 -0.18 0.61
CA SER A 20 38.55 -1.15 1.15
C SER A 20 37.44 -1.47 0.15
N ASN A 21 37.50 -2.65 -0.47
CA ASN A 21 36.36 -3.26 -1.13
C ASN A 21 35.39 -3.77 -0.06
N SER A 22 34.65 -2.87 0.57
CA SER A 22 33.34 -3.20 1.12
C SER A 22 32.34 -3.10 -0.02
N SER A 23 32.04 -4.22 -0.67
CA SER A 23 30.88 -4.36 -1.53
C SER A 23 29.66 -3.76 -0.82
N PRO A 24 28.84 -2.91 -1.46
CA PRO A 24 27.64 -2.43 -0.83
C PRO A 24 26.73 -3.65 -0.62
N VAL A 25 26.24 -3.81 0.60
CA VAL A 25 25.19 -4.77 0.94
C VAL A 25 23.97 -4.40 0.08
N SER A 26 23.87 -4.97 -1.11
CA SER A 26 22.66 -4.93 -1.94
C SER A 26 21.65 -5.97 -1.45
N ALA A 27 21.58 -6.14 -0.13
CA ALA A 27 20.64 -7.02 0.55
C ALA A 27 19.73 -6.16 1.42
N ARG A 28 18.53 -5.88 0.89
CA ARG A 28 17.21 -5.72 1.55
C ARG A 28 16.32 -4.77 0.73
N LEU A 29 16.00 -5.17 -0.51
CA LEU A 29 14.75 -4.73 -1.13
C LEU A 29 13.56 -5.58 -0.66
N CYS A 30 13.81 -6.79 -0.19
CA CYS A 30 12.75 -7.64 0.35
C CYS A 30 12.35 -7.23 1.77
N PRO A 31 11.05 -7.34 2.11
CA PRO A 31 10.57 -7.02 3.46
C PRO A 31 11.10 -8.02 4.48
N SER A 32 11.49 -7.52 5.65
CA SER A 32 11.87 -8.37 6.79
C SER A 32 10.67 -9.01 7.48
N ASP A 33 9.51 -8.34 7.42
CA ASP A 33 8.22 -8.83 7.91
C ASP A 33 7.18 -8.63 6.80
N PRO A 34 6.80 -9.70 6.07
CA PRO A 34 5.83 -9.62 4.99
C PRO A 34 4.44 -9.14 5.45
N LYS A 35 4.01 -9.46 6.67
CA LYS A 35 2.69 -9.04 7.18
C LYS A 35 2.67 -7.54 7.44
N LEU A 36 3.72 -7.01 8.07
CA LEU A 36 3.90 -5.57 8.24
C LEU A 36 3.99 -4.85 6.89
N ALA A 37 4.72 -5.42 5.93
CA ALA A 37 4.85 -4.85 4.59
C ALA A 37 3.50 -4.71 3.89
N THR A 38 2.70 -5.78 3.84
CA THR A 38 1.33 -5.73 3.27
C THR A 38 0.45 -4.72 3.99
N LEU A 39 0.44 -4.73 5.33
CA LEU A 39 -0.37 -3.80 6.12
C LEU A 39 0.04 -2.33 5.87
N LEU A 40 1.34 -2.05 5.82
CA LEU A 40 1.86 -0.70 5.59
C LEU A 40 1.59 -0.26 4.14
N ALA A 41 1.67 -1.16 3.16
CA ALA A 41 1.31 -0.89 1.77
C ALA A 41 -0.16 -0.52 1.65
N GLY A 42 -1.06 -1.28 2.30
CA GLY A 42 -2.51 -1.07 2.31
C GLY A 42 -3.03 0.01 3.26
N SER A 43 -2.14 0.76 3.91
CA SER A 43 -2.48 1.91 4.76
C SER A 43 -2.16 3.21 4.04
N SER A 44 -3.13 4.13 3.92
CA SER A 44 -2.86 5.47 3.39
C SER A 44 -2.15 6.35 4.42
N ILE A 45 -2.36 6.10 5.71
CA ILE A 45 -1.79 6.84 6.83
C ILE A 45 -1.28 5.86 7.89
N VAL A 46 -0.09 6.11 8.45
CA VAL A 46 0.44 5.39 9.61
C VAL A 46 0.91 6.39 10.65
N LEU A 47 0.33 6.33 11.84
CA LEU A 47 0.57 7.28 12.94
C LEU A 47 1.18 6.58 14.14
N ILE A 48 1.96 7.33 14.91
CA ILE A 48 2.32 7.01 16.28
C ILE A 48 1.67 8.06 17.18
N GLY A 49 0.90 7.63 18.16
CA GLY A 49 0.19 8.53 19.05
C GLY A 49 -0.56 7.81 20.18
N LYS A 50 -1.41 8.58 20.86
CA LYS A 50 -2.22 8.10 21.99
C LYS A 50 -3.70 8.30 21.68
N MET A 51 -4.47 7.24 21.83
CA MET A 51 -5.93 7.26 21.65
C MET A 51 -6.61 7.70 22.94
N ASP A 52 -7.53 8.65 22.83
CA ASP A 52 -8.45 9.00 23.92
C ASP A 52 -9.73 8.17 23.76
N VAL A 53 -9.69 6.94 24.29
CA VAL A 53 -10.83 6.01 24.17
C VAL A 53 -11.81 6.27 25.31
N PRO A 54 -13.07 6.66 25.04
CA PRO A 54 -14.09 6.85 26.06
C PRO A 54 -14.53 5.48 26.61
N LYS A 55 -13.78 4.94 27.58
CA LYS A 55 -13.88 3.54 28.03
C LYS A 55 -15.30 3.11 28.40
N GLN A 56 -16.01 3.95 29.15
CA GLN A 56 -17.40 3.68 29.55
C GLN A 56 -18.32 3.64 28.33
N GLN A 57 -18.27 4.67 27.48
CA GLN A 57 -19.10 4.76 26.29
C GLN A 57 -18.84 3.61 25.32
N LEU A 58 -17.59 3.20 25.13
CA LEU A 58 -17.24 2.05 24.28
C LEU A 58 -17.87 0.76 24.82
N THR A 59 -17.81 0.54 26.13
CA THR A 59 -18.38 -0.65 26.78
C THR A 59 -19.91 -0.66 26.66
N GLU A 60 -20.56 0.47 26.89
CA GLU A 60 -22.01 0.62 26.78
C GLU A 60 -22.49 0.46 25.33
N GLU A 61 -21.78 1.04 24.36
CA GLU A 61 -22.12 0.92 22.95
C GLU A 61 -21.95 -0.52 22.44
N ALA A 62 -20.84 -1.17 22.82
CA ALA A 62 -20.55 -2.57 22.46
C ALA A 62 -21.63 -3.55 22.96
N ALA A 63 -22.29 -3.23 24.09
CA ALA A 63 -23.33 -4.08 24.67
C ALA A 63 -24.70 -3.97 23.96
N LYS A 64 -24.86 -3.02 23.03
CA LYS A 64 -26.12 -2.85 22.29
C LYS A 64 -26.31 -3.97 21.25
N PRO A 65 -27.56 -4.35 20.93
CA PRO A 65 -27.84 -5.31 19.86
C PRO A 65 -27.36 -4.85 18.48
N SER A 66 -27.35 -3.53 18.25
CA SER A 66 -26.84 -2.89 17.03
C SER A 66 -26.01 -1.67 17.43
N PRO A 67 -24.69 -1.84 17.68
CA PRO A 67 -23.82 -0.76 18.09
C PRO A 67 -23.62 0.29 16.99
N GLY A 68 -23.69 1.57 17.35
CA GLY A 68 -23.22 2.67 16.52
C GLY A 68 -21.70 2.76 16.49
N TYR A 69 -21.16 3.76 15.79
CA TYR A 69 -19.72 4.05 15.85
C TYR A 69 -19.39 5.04 16.98
N LEU A 70 -18.13 5.00 17.41
CA LEU A 70 -17.52 6.05 18.23
C LEU A 70 -16.41 6.73 17.43
N ASP A 71 -16.30 8.05 17.60
CA ASP A 71 -15.17 8.82 17.11
C ASP A 71 -14.11 8.87 18.22
N ILE A 72 -12.94 8.30 17.95
CA ILE A 72 -11.84 8.15 18.90
C ILE A 72 -10.78 9.21 18.58
N PRO A 73 -10.62 10.27 19.40
CA PRO A 73 -9.57 11.25 19.21
C PRO A 73 -8.19 10.64 19.41
N ILE A 74 -7.22 11.12 18.64
CA ILE A 74 -5.82 10.72 18.71
C ILE A 74 -4.97 11.95 18.85
N LYS A 75 -4.15 11.98 19.91
CA LYS A 75 -3.03 12.90 20.00
C LYS A 75 -1.86 12.31 19.22
N VAL A 76 -1.53 12.92 18.08
CA VAL A 76 -0.48 12.41 17.19
C VAL A 76 0.88 12.88 17.71
N GLU A 77 1.79 11.94 17.93
CA GLU A 77 3.17 12.20 18.33
C GLU A 77 4.09 12.27 17.12
N SER A 78 3.87 11.40 16.13
CA SER A 78 4.53 11.49 14.83
C SER A 78 3.78 10.75 13.74
N VAL A 79 3.98 11.19 12.49
CA VAL A 79 3.50 10.51 11.28
C VAL A 79 4.63 9.66 10.73
N VAL A 80 4.35 8.40 10.39
CA VAL A 80 5.29 7.49 9.73
C VAL A 80 5.03 7.43 8.22
N LYS A 81 3.76 7.51 7.82
CA LYS A 81 3.30 7.55 6.42
C LYS A 81 2.05 8.43 6.34
N GLY A 82 1.91 9.22 5.28
CA GLY A 82 0.76 10.11 5.06
C GLY A 82 1.09 11.59 5.29
N GLU A 83 0.04 12.42 5.31
CA GLU A 83 0.14 13.87 5.53
C GLU A 83 0.52 14.19 6.99
N ASP A 84 1.29 15.25 7.20
CA ASP A 84 1.61 15.74 8.55
C ASP A 84 0.36 16.20 9.28
N MET A 85 0.19 15.77 10.53
CA MET A 85 -0.95 16.14 11.38
C MET A 85 -0.59 16.06 12.86
N SER A 86 -1.14 16.98 13.66
CA SER A 86 -0.97 17.01 15.12
C SER A 86 -2.07 16.27 15.89
N SER A 87 -3.20 16.04 15.24
CA SER A 87 -4.37 15.35 15.79
C SER A 87 -5.12 14.62 14.70
N ALA A 88 -5.77 13.53 15.07
CA ALA A 88 -6.60 12.73 14.17
C ALA A 88 -7.82 12.18 14.93
N THR A 89 -8.83 11.73 14.18
CA THR A 89 -10.01 11.05 14.74
C THR A 89 -10.24 9.78 13.95
N VAL A 90 -10.33 8.65 14.65
CA VAL A 90 -10.65 7.34 14.06
C VAL A 90 -12.08 6.98 14.38
N ARG A 91 -12.85 6.63 13.36
CA ARG A 91 -14.19 6.06 13.51
C ARG A 91 -14.06 4.58 13.82
N PHE A 92 -14.56 4.17 14.97
CA PHE A 92 -14.50 2.79 15.45
C PHE A 92 -15.89 2.22 15.68
N TYR A 93 -16.19 1.08 15.06
CA TYR A 93 -17.40 0.31 15.32
C TYR A 93 -17.09 -0.75 16.38
N PRO A 94 -17.76 -0.74 17.54
CA PRO A 94 -17.48 -1.64 18.66
C PRO A 94 -18.21 -2.98 18.53
N GLN A 95 -18.91 -3.26 17.43
CA GLN A 95 -19.38 -4.61 17.13
C GLN A 95 -18.18 -5.55 16.97
N ASP A 96 -18.13 -6.66 17.69
CA ASP A 96 -16.98 -7.58 17.61
C ASP A 96 -16.89 -8.24 16.23
N ALA A 97 -15.67 -8.22 15.67
CA ALA A 97 -15.36 -8.86 14.40
C ALA A 97 -13.87 -9.23 14.35
N THR A 98 -13.53 -10.31 13.65
CA THR A 98 -12.16 -10.83 13.57
C THR A 98 -11.24 -10.01 12.65
N TYR A 99 -11.79 -9.17 11.78
CA TYR A 99 -11.07 -8.39 10.76
C TYR A 99 -10.70 -6.97 11.22
N LYS A 100 -10.77 -6.66 12.51
CA LYS A 100 -10.44 -5.32 13.02
C LYS A 100 -9.88 -5.40 14.46
N PRO A 101 -9.28 -4.32 14.98
CA PRO A 101 -8.92 -4.26 16.39
C PRO A 101 -10.12 -4.56 17.30
N SER A 102 -9.90 -5.39 18.31
CA SER A 102 -10.94 -5.79 19.25
C SER A 102 -11.25 -4.67 20.25
N ASN A 103 -12.44 -4.72 20.85
CA ASN A 103 -12.80 -3.80 21.94
C ASN A 103 -11.80 -3.87 23.10
N ALA A 104 -11.33 -5.08 23.43
CA ALA A 104 -10.30 -5.28 24.45
C ALA A 104 -8.96 -4.61 24.08
N ALA A 105 -8.55 -4.67 22.81
CA ALA A 105 -7.34 -4.00 22.33
C ALA A 105 -7.48 -2.47 22.40
N MET A 106 -8.63 -1.93 21.99
CA MET A 106 -8.93 -0.49 22.09
C MET A 106 -8.85 -0.01 23.54
N LEU A 107 -9.50 -0.72 24.47
CA LEU A 107 -9.51 -0.39 25.90
C LEU A 107 -8.12 -0.54 26.55
N GLY A 108 -7.40 -1.62 26.21
CA GLY A 108 -6.09 -1.95 26.78
C GLY A 108 -4.95 -1.05 26.30
N LEU A 109 -5.15 -0.32 25.19
CA LEU A 109 -4.19 0.63 24.63
C LEU A 109 -4.65 2.10 24.74
N ALA A 110 -5.78 2.36 25.42
CA ALA A 110 -6.28 3.70 25.66
C ALA A 110 -5.26 4.53 26.47
N GLY A 111 -4.85 5.69 25.93
CA GLY A 111 -3.83 6.57 26.52
C GLY A 111 -2.39 6.09 26.38
N GLU A 112 -2.16 4.88 25.87
CA GLU A 112 -0.83 4.32 25.67
C GLU A 112 -0.23 4.74 24.32
N PRO A 113 1.11 4.83 24.19
CA PRO A 113 1.76 4.97 22.90
C PRO A 113 1.42 3.80 21.97
N THR A 114 0.85 4.10 20.81
CA THR A 114 0.37 3.12 19.83
C THR A 114 0.78 3.48 18.41
N ILE A 115 0.91 2.45 17.58
CA ILE A 115 1.03 2.57 16.11
C ILE A 115 -0.35 2.25 15.53
N LEU A 116 -0.88 3.15 14.72
CA LEU A 116 -2.15 3.01 14.05
C LEU A 116 -1.95 2.97 12.54
N PHE A 117 -2.45 1.91 11.91
CA PHE A 117 -2.46 1.72 10.46
C PHE A 117 -3.86 2.07 9.96
N LEU A 118 -3.97 3.14 9.19
CA LEU A 118 -5.23 3.80 8.90
C LEU A 118 -5.43 4.02 7.41
N ASN A 119 -6.70 3.98 7.01
CA ASN A 119 -7.18 4.45 5.72
C ASN A 119 -8.10 5.65 5.91
N ARG A 120 -7.99 6.60 4.99
CA ARG A 120 -8.85 7.78 4.93
C ARG A 120 -10.05 7.47 4.05
N GLY A 121 -11.25 7.61 4.62
CA GLY A 121 -12.49 7.66 3.86
C GLY A 121 -12.64 9.04 3.22
N ASP A 122 -13.04 9.03 1.95
CA ASP A 122 -13.21 10.25 1.15
C ASP A 122 -14.70 10.61 0.97
N ASP A 123 -15.59 9.67 1.32
CA ASP A 123 -17.03 9.85 1.30
C ASP A 123 -17.55 10.44 2.61
N GLY A 124 -18.22 11.59 2.53
CA GLY A 124 -18.78 12.28 3.69
C GLY A 124 -17.71 13.01 4.54
N PRO A 125 -17.94 13.23 5.85
CA PRO A 125 -16.96 13.87 6.72
C PRO A 125 -15.70 13.01 6.81
N VAL A 126 -14.52 13.66 6.69
CA VAL A 126 -13.21 12.98 6.74
C VAL A 126 -13.15 12.07 7.96
N SER A 127 -13.14 10.76 7.70
CA SER A 127 -13.12 9.73 8.74
C SER A 127 -11.94 8.81 8.48
N LEU A 128 -11.18 8.50 9.53
CA LEU A 128 -10.12 7.50 9.47
C LEU A 128 -10.64 6.16 9.98
N TYR A 129 -10.24 5.09 9.33
CA TYR A 129 -10.61 3.71 9.66
C TYR A 129 -9.36 2.85 9.77
N PHE A 130 -9.40 1.79 10.59
CA PHE A 130 -8.31 0.82 10.63
C PHE A 130 -8.14 0.10 9.29
N ALA A 131 -6.89 0.01 8.83
CA ALA A 131 -6.54 -0.54 7.52
C ALA A 131 -6.39 -2.08 7.55
N GLY A 132 -6.39 -2.68 6.35
CA GLY A 132 -5.92 -4.05 6.12
C GLY A 132 -6.83 -5.18 6.65
N TYR A 133 -8.04 -4.88 7.10
CA TYR A 133 -9.00 -5.88 7.59
C TYR A 133 -8.37 -6.85 8.61
N THR A 134 -7.57 -6.31 9.53
CA THR A 134 -6.81 -7.10 10.51
C THR A 134 -6.78 -6.45 11.90
N PRO A 135 -6.75 -7.24 13.00
CA PRO A 135 -6.47 -6.71 14.33
C PRO A 135 -5.06 -6.11 14.45
N ASP A 136 -4.12 -6.47 13.57
CA ASP A 136 -2.77 -5.91 13.54
C ASP A 136 -2.72 -4.41 13.16
N ALA A 137 -3.84 -3.83 12.74
CA ALA A 137 -3.93 -2.40 12.41
C ALA A 137 -3.76 -1.47 13.63
N LEU A 138 -3.78 -2.02 14.84
CA LEU A 138 -3.48 -1.33 16.08
C LEU A 138 -2.41 -2.10 16.85
N LYS A 139 -1.28 -1.46 17.14
CA LYS A 139 -0.17 -2.06 17.90
C LYS A 139 0.33 -1.15 18.99
N ARG A 140 0.90 -1.73 20.05
CA ARG A 140 1.68 -0.97 21.02
C ARG A 140 2.93 -0.39 20.35
N ALA A 141 3.22 0.88 20.59
CA ALA A 141 4.47 1.50 20.17
C ALA A 141 5.57 1.15 21.18
N THR A 142 6.50 0.30 20.76
CA THR A 142 7.77 0.04 21.44
C THR A 142 8.90 0.46 20.51
N ASP A 143 10.11 0.64 21.04
CA ASP A 143 11.27 1.00 20.20
C ASP A 143 11.45 0.02 19.03
N LEU A 144 11.22 -1.26 19.27
CA LEU A 144 11.29 -2.30 18.25
C LEU A 144 10.19 -2.17 17.18
N THR A 145 8.92 -2.02 17.58
CA THR A 145 7.81 -1.95 16.62
C THR A 145 7.84 -0.64 15.83
N VAL A 146 8.24 0.47 16.46
CA VAL A 146 8.44 1.77 15.81
C VAL A 146 9.59 1.69 14.80
N ALA A 147 10.75 1.16 15.19
CA ALA A 147 11.89 1.03 14.28
C ALA A 147 11.56 0.14 13.08
N ALA A 148 10.88 -0.99 13.29
CA ALA A 148 10.45 -1.88 12.21
C ALA A 148 9.49 -1.18 11.25
N THR A 149 8.49 -0.47 11.77
CA THR A 149 7.49 0.26 10.97
C THR A 149 8.15 1.37 10.15
N ARG A 150 9.04 2.18 10.75
CA ARG A 150 9.76 3.24 10.03
C ARG A 150 10.72 2.70 8.97
N THR A 151 11.39 1.59 9.26
CA THR A 151 12.27 0.92 8.30
C THR A 151 11.49 0.44 7.09
N GLU A 152 10.34 -0.22 7.32
CA GLU A 152 9.47 -0.69 6.25
C GLU A 152 8.85 0.47 5.45
N ALA A 153 8.39 1.53 6.12
CA ALA A 153 7.91 2.73 5.44
C ALA A 153 8.98 3.35 4.52
N SER A 154 10.22 3.42 5.00
CA SER A 154 11.35 3.94 4.22
C SER A 154 11.66 3.05 3.02
N ARG A 155 11.53 1.73 3.15
CA ARG A 155 11.70 0.78 2.04
C ARG A 155 10.64 1.00 0.96
N GLN A 156 9.37 1.06 1.35
CA GLN A 156 8.27 1.28 0.42
C GLN A 156 8.36 2.63 -0.28
N ALA A 157 8.71 3.69 0.45
CA ALA A 157 8.93 5.02 -0.13
C ALA A 157 10.01 4.99 -1.22
N LYS A 158 11.12 4.27 -1.00
CA LYS A 158 12.18 4.11 -2.02
C LYS A 158 11.68 3.34 -3.24
N ILE A 159 10.93 2.25 -3.05
CA ILE A 159 10.34 1.48 -4.14
C ILE A 159 9.46 2.37 -5.01
N VAL A 160 8.51 3.09 -4.39
CA VAL A 160 7.59 3.97 -5.10
C VAL A 160 8.32 5.10 -5.82
N ALA A 161 9.30 5.76 -5.17
CA ALA A 161 10.06 6.86 -5.77
C ALA A 161 10.91 6.41 -6.97
N SER A 162 11.47 5.20 -6.89
CA SER A 162 12.29 4.61 -7.97
C SER A 162 11.47 3.89 -9.05
N TRP A 163 10.15 3.79 -8.89
CA TRP A 163 9.31 2.95 -9.73
C TRP A 163 9.39 3.36 -11.20
N ARG A 164 9.62 2.38 -12.08
CA ARG A 164 9.56 2.55 -13.54
C ARG A 164 8.83 1.36 -14.13
N ALA A 165 7.92 1.61 -15.06
CA ALA A 165 7.25 0.56 -15.81
C ALA A 165 8.28 -0.25 -16.59
N ASN A 166 8.40 -1.54 -16.30
CA ASN A 166 9.25 -2.44 -17.06
C ASN A 166 8.47 -2.96 -18.29
N THR A 167 8.84 -2.48 -19.48
CA THR A 167 8.17 -2.84 -20.74
C THR A 167 8.52 -4.24 -21.23
N THR A 168 9.50 -4.91 -20.62
CA THR A 168 9.92 -6.27 -20.97
C THR A 168 9.19 -7.36 -20.18
N LEU A 169 8.22 -6.98 -19.33
CA LEU A 169 7.46 -7.93 -18.53
C LEU A 169 6.65 -8.89 -19.42
N PRO A 170 6.45 -10.15 -19.00
CA PRO A 170 5.51 -11.05 -19.65
C PRO A 170 4.15 -10.38 -19.85
N HIS A 171 3.55 -10.60 -21.02
CA HIS A 171 2.27 -10.02 -21.42
C HIS A 171 2.19 -8.49 -21.50
N PHE A 172 3.27 -7.71 -21.29
CA PHE A 172 3.23 -6.24 -21.27
C PHE A 172 2.52 -5.64 -22.48
N ALA A 173 2.91 -6.04 -23.70
CA ALA A 173 2.30 -5.54 -24.92
C ALA A 173 0.81 -5.91 -25.06
N LYS A 174 0.41 -7.12 -24.62
CA LYS A 174 -0.98 -7.59 -24.64
C LYS A 174 -1.82 -6.81 -23.64
N VAL A 175 -1.36 -6.66 -22.40
CA VAL A 175 -2.01 -5.86 -21.36
C VAL A 175 -2.17 -4.41 -21.84
N ARG A 176 -1.14 -3.83 -22.46
CA ARG A 176 -1.19 -2.47 -23.01
C ARG A 176 -2.28 -2.29 -24.06
N ALA A 177 -2.40 -3.26 -24.97
CA ALA A 177 -3.43 -3.23 -26.00
C ALA A 177 -4.84 -3.33 -25.39
N LEU A 178 -5.04 -4.18 -24.38
CA LEU A 178 -6.31 -4.31 -23.67
C LEU A 178 -6.66 -3.00 -22.93
N ILE A 179 -5.71 -2.43 -22.18
CA ILE A 179 -5.91 -1.15 -21.46
C ILE A 179 -6.22 0.00 -22.44
N ALA A 180 -5.55 0.05 -23.59
CA ALA A 180 -5.82 1.06 -24.61
C ALA A 180 -7.31 1.04 -25.05
N ASN A 181 -7.90 -0.16 -25.15
CA ASN A 181 -9.29 -0.38 -25.54
C ASN A 181 -10.30 0.07 -24.48
N LEU A 182 -10.00 -0.01 -23.18
CA LEU A 182 -10.96 0.32 -22.09
C LEU A 182 -11.53 1.75 -22.16
N GLY A 183 -10.84 2.69 -22.82
CA GLY A 183 -11.35 4.06 -23.06
C GLY A 183 -12.12 4.23 -24.38
N GLN A 184 -12.25 3.17 -25.17
CA GLN A 184 -12.81 3.19 -26.53
C GLN A 184 -14.05 2.33 -26.70
N VAL A 185 -14.28 1.37 -25.80
CA VAL A 185 -15.44 0.47 -25.80
C VAL A 185 -16.33 0.70 -24.58
N ASP A 186 -17.58 0.27 -24.65
CA ASP A 186 -18.58 0.36 -23.58
C ASP A 186 -19.36 -0.96 -23.41
N GLY A 187 -20.21 -1.03 -22.39
CA GLY A 187 -21.10 -2.15 -22.10
C GLY A 187 -20.38 -3.51 -22.08
N ASP A 188 -20.98 -4.49 -22.76
CA ASP A 188 -20.46 -5.86 -22.83
C ASP A 188 -19.06 -5.94 -23.45
N GLN A 189 -18.70 -5.04 -24.37
CA GLN A 189 -17.36 -5.02 -24.95
C GLN A 189 -16.31 -4.58 -23.94
N GLN A 190 -16.63 -3.60 -23.09
CA GLN A 190 -15.76 -3.19 -21.99
C GLN A 190 -15.60 -4.31 -20.96
N GLN A 191 -16.70 -4.98 -20.60
CA GLN A 191 -16.67 -6.16 -19.72
C GLN A 191 -15.76 -7.25 -20.31
N HIS A 192 -15.88 -7.55 -21.60
CA HIS A 192 -15.04 -8.54 -22.25
C HIS A 192 -13.54 -8.21 -22.18
N VAL A 193 -13.16 -6.92 -22.21
CA VAL A 193 -11.76 -6.51 -22.03
C VAL A 193 -11.29 -6.77 -20.60
N PHE A 194 -12.14 -6.55 -19.59
CA PHE A 194 -11.82 -6.91 -18.21
C PHE A 194 -11.68 -8.42 -18.01
N ASP A 195 -12.61 -9.22 -18.57
CA ASP A 195 -12.51 -10.69 -18.54
C ASP A 195 -11.21 -11.18 -19.19
N GLN A 196 -10.80 -10.55 -20.29
CA GLN A 196 -9.54 -10.86 -20.97
C GLN A 196 -8.31 -10.49 -20.14
N LEU A 197 -8.36 -9.40 -19.35
CA LEU A 197 -7.28 -9.03 -18.43
C LEU A 197 -7.21 -10.02 -17.25
N GLU A 198 -8.34 -10.38 -16.65
CA GLU A 198 -8.44 -11.37 -15.58
C GLU A 198 -7.88 -12.74 -16.03
N ALA A 199 -8.29 -13.20 -17.22
CA ALA A 199 -7.88 -14.49 -17.78
C ALA A 199 -6.37 -14.62 -18.05
N LEU A 200 -5.60 -13.53 -18.04
CA LEU A 200 -4.13 -13.59 -18.11
C LEU A 200 -3.51 -14.13 -16.81
N GLY A 201 -4.23 -14.03 -15.70
CA GLY A 201 -3.85 -14.58 -14.40
C GLY A 201 -2.57 -13.98 -13.80
N ASN A 202 -2.01 -14.70 -12.81
CA ASN A 202 -0.88 -14.24 -11.99
C ASN A 202 0.37 -13.83 -12.80
N VAL A 203 0.60 -14.44 -13.97
CA VAL A 203 1.77 -14.14 -14.81
C VAL A 203 1.73 -12.73 -15.37
N ALA A 204 0.54 -12.15 -15.58
CA ALA A 204 0.38 -10.80 -16.12
C ALA A 204 0.28 -9.70 -15.04
N VAL A 205 0.17 -10.05 -13.77
CA VAL A 205 0.03 -9.08 -12.66
C VAL A 205 1.10 -7.98 -12.69
N PRO A 206 2.40 -8.28 -12.83
CA PRO A 206 3.42 -7.22 -12.93
C PRO A 206 3.18 -6.26 -14.09
N ALA A 207 2.72 -6.77 -15.24
CA ALA A 207 2.46 -5.97 -16.43
C ALA A 207 1.21 -5.10 -16.33
N ILE A 208 0.20 -5.55 -15.57
CA ILE A 208 -0.98 -4.74 -15.22
C ILE A 208 -0.57 -3.61 -14.28
N ILE A 209 0.18 -3.93 -13.22
CA ILE A 209 0.68 -2.94 -12.24
C ILE A 209 1.54 -1.86 -12.92
N ALA A 210 2.38 -2.25 -13.87
CA ALA A 210 3.22 -1.32 -14.64
C ALA A 210 2.43 -0.29 -15.46
N GLN A 211 1.11 -0.46 -15.62
CA GLN A 211 0.25 0.37 -16.47
C GLN A 211 -0.94 0.99 -15.72
N MET A 212 -0.94 0.92 -14.38
CA MET A 212 -2.05 1.44 -13.57
C MET A 212 -2.19 2.96 -13.54
N ASP A 213 -1.24 3.72 -14.06
CA ASP A 213 -1.33 5.20 -14.07
C ASP A 213 -2.36 5.73 -15.08
N ASP A 214 -3.07 4.87 -15.81
CA ASP A 214 -4.12 5.29 -16.74
C ASP A 214 -5.35 5.86 -16.01
N ARG A 215 -5.50 7.20 -16.08
CA ARG A 215 -6.57 7.96 -15.42
C ARG A 215 -7.75 8.30 -16.34
N ARG A 216 -7.83 7.70 -17.54
CA ARG A 216 -8.96 7.94 -18.44
C ARG A 216 -10.25 7.40 -17.80
N HIS A 217 -11.36 8.09 -18.04
CA HIS A 217 -12.67 7.59 -17.63
C HIS A 217 -13.05 6.35 -18.43
N LEU A 218 -13.68 5.40 -17.75
CA LEU A 218 -14.38 4.30 -18.40
C LEU A 218 -15.67 4.82 -19.03
N ARG A 219 -16.06 4.25 -20.18
CA ARG A 219 -17.31 4.64 -20.85
C ARG A 219 -18.53 4.06 -20.15
N THR A 220 -18.36 2.89 -19.53
CA THR A 220 -19.35 2.29 -18.66
C THR A 220 -18.77 2.19 -17.25
N GLN A 221 -19.41 2.82 -16.27
CA GLN A 221 -18.97 2.78 -14.87
C GLN A 221 -19.51 1.52 -14.18
N ALA A 222 -19.22 0.37 -14.78
CA ALA A 222 -19.61 -0.92 -14.26
C ALA A 222 -18.59 -1.98 -14.69
N ILE A 223 -18.31 -2.89 -13.78
CA ILE A 223 -17.59 -4.14 -14.01
C ILE A 223 -18.23 -5.22 -13.15
N SER A 224 -18.28 -6.43 -13.71
CA SER A 224 -18.73 -7.64 -13.02
C SER A 224 -17.57 -8.62 -12.98
N LEU A 225 -17.29 -9.19 -11.80
CA LEU A 225 -16.20 -10.15 -11.59
C LEU A 225 -16.78 -11.41 -10.97
N VAL A 226 -16.50 -12.57 -11.56
CA VAL A 226 -17.07 -13.85 -11.10
C VAL A 226 -16.27 -14.36 -9.91
N ASN A 227 -16.95 -14.66 -8.81
CA ASN A 227 -16.28 -15.31 -7.68
C ASN A 227 -16.17 -16.81 -7.95
N HIS A 228 -14.93 -17.31 -8.01
CA HIS A 228 -14.67 -18.74 -8.22
C HIS A 228 -14.46 -19.54 -6.93
N ALA A 229 -14.49 -18.89 -5.77
CA ALA A 229 -14.34 -19.56 -4.48
C ALA A 229 -15.60 -20.39 -4.13
N PRO A 230 -15.47 -21.66 -3.68
CA PRO A 230 -16.61 -22.52 -3.36
C PRO A 230 -17.54 -21.98 -2.27
N ASP A 231 -17.03 -21.10 -1.41
CA ASP A 231 -17.70 -20.48 -0.26
C ASP A 231 -18.03 -18.99 -0.50
N ALA A 232 -17.93 -18.50 -1.73
CA ALA A 232 -18.30 -17.13 -2.04
C ALA A 232 -19.78 -16.87 -1.75
N PHE A 233 -20.05 -15.86 -0.91
CA PHE A 233 -21.42 -15.47 -0.53
C PHE A 233 -22.26 -15.04 -1.73
N GLU A 234 -21.63 -14.38 -2.72
CA GLU A 234 -22.23 -14.00 -4.00
C GLU A 234 -21.42 -14.62 -5.14
N GLY A 235 -22.08 -15.16 -6.18
CA GLY A 235 -21.39 -15.73 -7.34
C GLY A 235 -20.72 -14.69 -8.25
N MET A 236 -21.05 -13.42 -8.07
CA MET A 236 -20.53 -12.30 -8.86
C MET A 236 -20.42 -11.06 -7.99
N ARG A 237 -19.34 -10.29 -8.15
CA ARG A 237 -19.13 -8.98 -7.54
C ARG A 237 -19.38 -7.92 -8.59
N HIS A 238 -20.17 -6.90 -8.25
CA HIS A 238 -20.40 -5.75 -9.10
C HIS A 238 -19.72 -4.52 -8.50
N TYR A 239 -18.96 -3.80 -9.32
CA TYR A 239 -18.31 -2.54 -8.94
C TYR A 239 -18.67 -1.45 -9.95
N GLY A 240 -18.67 -0.20 -9.48
CA GLY A 240 -18.82 0.98 -10.34
C GLY A 240 -17.51 1.75 -10.56
N PRO A 241 -16.47 1.20 -11.22
CA PRO A 241 -15.23 1.92 -11.43
C PRO A 241 -15.46 3.14 -12.35
N GLU A 242 -14.89 4.29 -12.00
CA GLU A 242 -15.02 5.50 -12.81
C GLU A 242 -13.90 5.64 -13.85
N GLN A 243 -12.68 5.25 -13.46
CA GLN A 243 -11.48 5.36 -14.28
C GLN A 243 -10.86 3.99 -14.53
N VAL A 244 -10.03 3.91 -15.58
CA VAL A 244 -9.31 2.68 -15.93
C VAL A 244 -8.54 2.12 -14.75
N VAL A 245 -7.80 2.95 -14.01
CA VAL A 245 -7.10 2.53 -12.78
C VAL A 245 -8.01 1.87 -11.73
N ASP A 246 -9.26 2.30 -11.60
CA ASP A 246 -10.23 1.75 -10.66
C ASP A 246 -10.62 0.32 -11.07
N GLY A 247 -10.84 0.11 -12.37
CA GLY A 247 -11.10 -1.23 -12.93
C GLY A 247 -9.88 -2.15 -12.84
N LEU A 248 -8.67 -1.61 -13.06
CA LEU A 248 -7.43 -2.40 -12.93
C LEU A 248 -7.16 -2.83 -11.49
N ASP A 249 -7.45 -1.98 -10.50
CA ASP A 249 -7.40 -2.36 -9.08
C ASP A 249 -8.33 -3.54 -8.78
N ALA A 250 -9.57 -3.50 -9.27
CA ALA A 250 -10.53 -4.58 -9.11
C ALA A 250 -10.07 -5.90 -9.77
N VAL A 251 -9.54 -5.83 -11.00
CA VAL A 251 -8.97 -7.00 -11.70
C VAL A 251 -7.76 -7.56 -10.94
N LEU A 252 -6.87 -6.71 -10.45
CA LEU A 252 -5.72 -7.16 -9.66
C LEU A 252 -6.14 -7.82 -8.35
N ASN A 253 -7.12 -7.24 -7.64
CA ASN A 253 -7.71 -7.86 -6.46
C ASN A 253 -8.32 -9.23 -6.77
N GLN A 254 -9.02 -9.36 -7.89
CA GLN A 254 -9.61 -10.61 -8.34
C GLN A 254 -8.55 -11.68 -8.64
N ILE A 255 -7.47 -11.32 -9.33
CA ILE A 255 -6.40 -12.27 -9.67
C ILE A 255 -5.60 -12.69 -8.43
N THR A 256 -5.29 -11.75 -7.54
CA THR A 256 -4.30 -11.96 -6.46
C THR A 256 -4.90 -12.21 -5.08
N GLY A 257 -6.15 -11.81 -4.86
CA GLY A 257 -6.78 -11.73 -3.53
C GLY A 257 -6.29 -10.56 -2.66
N GLU A 258 -5.37 -9.74 -3.14
CA GLU A 258 -4.74 -8.66 -2.36
C GLU A 258 -5.48 -7.33 -2.56
N SER A 259 -5.41 -6.44 -1.58
CA SER A 259 -6.03 -5.11 -1.63
C SER A 259 -5.15 -4.08 -0.91
N PHE A 260 -5.00 -2.90 -1.52
CA PHE A 260 -4.16 -1.83 -0.99
C PHE A 260 -4.93 -0.52 -0.73
N GLY A 261 -6.22 -0.64 -0.48
CA GLY A 261 -7.10 0.50 -0.24
C GLY A 261 -8.51 0.22 -0.73
N SER A 262 -9.29 1.29 -0.84
CA SER A 262 -10.70 1.21 -1.20
C SER A 262 -10.99 2.27 -2.26
N ILE A 263 -10.93 1.88 -3.54
CA ILE A 263 -11.53 2.63 -4.64
C ILE A 263 -12.96 2.08 -4.82
N VAL A 264 -13.81 2.26 -3.81
CA VAL A 264 -15.18 1.72 -3.88
C VAL A 264 -16.01 2.66 -4.74
N ASN A 265 -16.38 2.20 -5.93
CA ASN A 265 -17.26 2.91 -6.88
C ASN A 265 -16.72 4.26 -7.39
N GLY A 266 -15.42 4.34 -7.64
CA GLY A 266 -14.74 5.58 -8.00
C GLY A 266 -14.02 6.19 -6.80
N GLY A 267 -12.70 6.38 -6.93
CA GLY A 267 -11.89 6.94 -5.85
C GLY A 267 -11.54 8.40 -6.11
N SER A 268 -11.12 9.13 -5.09
CA SER A 268 -10.41 10.39 -5.31
C SER A 268 -9.03 10.14 -5.95
N SER A 269 -8.42 11.17 -6.55
CA SER A 269 -7.03 11.07 -7.05
C SER A 269 -6.06 10.59 -5.98
N ARG A 270 -6.24 11.03 -4.73
CA ARG A 270 -5.42 10.58 -3.59
C ARG A 270 -5.56 9.09 -3.33
N GLN A 271 -6.79 8.57 -3.30
CA GLN A 271 -7.02 7.14 -3.09
C GLN A 271 -6.38 6.33 -4.21
N ARG A 272 -6.54 6.77 -5.46
CA ARG A 272 -5.94 6.09 -6.61
C ARG A 272 -4.41 6.11 -6.54
N ASP A 273 -3.79 7.20 -6.11
CA ASP A 273 -2.33 7.28 -5.93
C ASP A 273 -1.84 6.36 -4.81
N ALA A 274 -2.57 6.28 -3.70
CA ALA A 274 -2.25 5.38 -2.60
C ALA A 274 -2.33 3.90 -3.03
N VAL A 275 -3.39 3.53 -3.75
CA VAL A 275 -3.59 2.17 -4.28
C VAL A 275 -2.50 1.80 -5.29
N VAL A 276 -2.20 2.69 -6.25
CA VAL A 276 -1.11 2.47 -7.21
C VAL A 276 0.22 2.29 -6.48
N ALA A 277 0.51 3.09 -5.46
CA ALA A 277 1.72 2.92 -4.64
C ALA A 277 1.77 1.55 -3.94
N GLY A 278 0.65 1.07 -3.39
CA GLY A 278 0.56 -0.26 -2.78
C GLY A 278 0.83 -1.39 -3.78
N TRP A 279 0.24 -1.33 -4.97
CA TRP A 279 0.49 -2.31 -6.03
C TRP A 279 1.94 -2.30 -6.51
N ARG A 280 2.59 -1.13 -6.58
CA ARG A 280 4.02 -1.04 -6.92
C ARG A 280 4.90 -1.73 -5.87
N VAL A 281 4.57 -1.58 -4.59
CA VAL A 281 5.23 -2.33 -3.51
C VAL A 281 5.00 -3.83 -3.67
N PHE A 282 3.76 -4.25 -3.92
CA PHE A 282 3.44 -5.66 -4.15
C PHE A 282 4.25 -6.26 -5.31
N ALA A 283 4.31 -5.55 -6.45
CA ALA A 283 5.09 -6.00 -7.61
C ALA A 283 6.59 -6.13 -7.32
N ALA A 284 7.16 -5.21 -6.53
CA ALA A 284 8.55 -5.32 -6.08
C ALA A 284 8.76 -6.55 -5.17
N ASP A 285 7.77 -6.86 -4.32
CA ASP A 285 7.81 -7.97 -3.38
C ASP A 285 7.55 -9.34 -4.04
N LEU A 286 7.00 -9.39 -5.26
CA LEU A 286 6.84 -10.63 -6.03
C LEU A 286 8.20 -11.31 -6.31
N ALA A 287 9.24 -10.54 -6.61
CA ALA A 287 10.60 -11.09 -6.81
C ALA A 287 11.11 -11.78 -5.55
N CYS A 288 10.80 -11.23 -4.37
CA CYS A 288 11.20 -11.79 -3.08
C CYS A 288 10.52 -13.11 -2.71
N LYS A 289 9.39 -13.43 -3.36
CA LYS A 289 8.69 -14.71 -3.19
C LYS A 289 9.21 -15.77 -4.16
N GLN A 290 9.86 -15.40 -5.26
CA GLN A 290 10.42 -16.32 -6.26
C GLN A 290 11.81 -16.84 -5.87
N ASP A 291 12.53 -16.14 -4.99
CA ASP A 291 13.85 -16.52 -4.47
C ASP A 291 13.79 -17.45 -3.23
N LYS A 292 12.63 -18.04 -2.93
CA LYS A 292 12.42 -19.01 -1.84
C LYS A 292 11.91 -20.33 -2.39
#